data_AF-A0AAW1TWI4-F1
#
_entry.id   AF-A0AAW1TWI4-F1
#
_cell.length_a   1.000
_cell.length_b   1.000
_cell.length_c   1.000
_cell.angle_alpha   90.00
_cell.angle_beta   90.00
_cell.angle_gamma   90.00
#
_symmetry.space_group_name_H-M   'P 1'
#
loop_
_entity.id
_entity.type
_entity.pdbx_description
1 polymer ?
#
loop_
_entity_poly.entity_id
_entity_poly.type
_entity_poly.pdbx_seq_one_letter_code
_entity_poly.pdbx_strand_id
1 'polypeptide(L)'
;MRRQQYATMNTHRIQESQLSIDVRKAYKVTKKLVKMKTRRIFLLKCKHNQLCPRFLKMKTKHIVFSDTRLSEKFRKAMERFIRHTVNLLITDTAKQINKLGVTMENILKFIEDNETPHRSTIIKTEINERFNNLMSRYSDTHTKKLNILRLENNDNTKQMNTSGELFKSSIENYTSMVLPTYLTQTLALGAKFAIENNDHKMIPIHDILARVEAGIDRLSANNQNDIRMKVLQTLNTHIKEKRKENKATRTTLN
;
A
#
# COMPACT_ATOMS: atom_id res chain seq x y z
N MET A 1 -44.69 -14.95 55.67
CA MET A 1 -44.08 -15.77 54.60
C MET A 1 -44.27 -15.21 53.18
N ARG A 2 -45.48 -14.84 52.71
CA ARG A 2 -45.66 -14.32 51.33
C ARG A 2 -44.83 -13.06 50.99
N ARG A 3 -44.67 -12.09 51.91
CA ARG A 3 -43.87 -10.86 51.67
C ARG A 3 -42.37 -11.13 51.43
N GLN A 4 -41.80 -12.18 52.02
CA GLN A 4 -40.40 -12.56 51.78
C GLN A 4 -40.22 -13.21 50.40
N GLN A 5 -41.20 -13.99 49.93
CA GLN A 5 -41.19 -14.57 48.59
C GLN A 5 -41.34 -13.53 47.47
N TYR A 6 -42.13 -12.47 47.68
CA TYR A 6 -42.22 -11.37 46.71
C TYR A 6 -40.94 -10.51 46.66
N ALA A 7 -40.26 -10.31 47.80
CA ALA A 7 -38.99 -9.60 47.84
C ALA A 7 -37.89 -10.37 47.09
N THR A 8 -37.78 -11.69 47.28
CA THR A 8 -36.80 -12.53 46.59
C THR A 8 -37.07 -12.66 45.10
N MET A 9 -38.33 -12.77 44.67
CA MET A 9 -38.69 -12.78 43.24
C MET A 9 -38.39 -11.45 42.54
N ASN A 10 -38.60 -10.31 43.22
CA ASN A 10 -38.24 -9.00 42.65
C ASN A 10 -36.71 -8.81 42.57
N THR A 11 -35.94 -9.23 43.57
CA THR A 11 -34.47 -9.17 43.49
C THR A 11 -33.91 -10.07 42.41
N HIS A 12 -34.47 -11.27 42.20
CA HIS A 12 -34.06 -12.15 41.11
C HIS A 12 -34.38 -11.57 39.73
N ARG A 13 -35.58 -10.99 39.54
CA ARG A 13 -35.93 -10.31 38.26
C ARG A 13 -35.03 -9.11 37.97
N ILE A 14 -34.69 -8.32 38.99
CA ILE A 14 -33.79 -7.17 38.85
C ILE A 14 -32.38 -7.64 38.48
N GLN A 15 -31.86 -8.70 39.12
CA GLN A 15 -30.57 -9.31 38.80
C GLN A 15 -30.51 -9.88 37.38
N GLU A 16 -31.53 -10.60 36.91
CA GLU A 16 -31.59 -11.12 35.53
C GLU A 16 -31.62 -9.99 34.49
N SER A 17 -32.33 -8.88 34.78
CA SER A 17 -32.37 -7.71 33.89
C SER A 17 -31.00 -7.00 33.79
N GLN A 18 -30.28 -6.90 34.91
CA GLN A 18 -28.98 -6.25 34.99
C GLN A 18 -27.89 -7.09 34.31
N LEU A 19 -27.91 -8.41 34.49
CA LEU A 19 -27.00 -9.33 33.83
C LEU A 19 -27.12 -9.27 32.30
N SER A 20 -28.34 -9.23 31.77
CA SER A 20 -28.58 -9.07 30.32
C SER A 20 -27.97 -7.77 29.77
N ILE A 21 -28.04 -6.69 30.56
CA ILE A 21 -27.46 -5.40 30.21
C ILE A 21 -25.92 -5.49 30.19
N ASP A 22 -25.31 -6.16 31.16
CA ASP A 22 -23.86 -6.23 31.29
C ASP A 22 -23.22 -7.17 30.24
N VAL A 23 -23.89 -8.26 29.86
CA VAL A 23 -23.49 -9.07 28.68
C VAL A 23 -23.55 -8.24 27.39
N ARG A 24 -24.57 -7.41 27.20
CA ARG A 24 -24.64 -6.48 26.06
C ARG A 24 -23.52 -5.43 26.11
N LYS A 25 -23.16 -4.94 27.30
CA LYS A 25 -22.00 -4.05 27.47
C LYS A 25 -20.70 -4.78 27.11
N ALA A 26 -20.52 -6.03 27.52
CA ALA A 26 -19.38 -6.86 27.16
C ALA A 26 -19.22 -6.92 25.64
N TYR A 27 -20.28 -7.23 24.89
CA TYR A 27 -20.21 -7.25 23.42
C TYR A 27 -19.84 -5.89 22.81
N LYS A 28 -20.34 -4.78 23.35
CA LYS A 28 -19.97 -3.42 22.90
C LYS A 28 -18.49 -3.14 23.16
N VAL A 29 -17.98 -3.52 24.34
CA VAL A 29 -16.57 -3.36 24.72
C VAL A 29 -15.69 -4.23 23.83
N THR A 30 -16.05 -5.50 23.62
CA THR A 30 -15.37 -6.42 22.69
C THR A 30 -15.22 -5.81 21.30
N LYS A 31 -16.32 -5.29 20.73
CA LYS A 31 -16.29 -4.65 19.41
C LYS A 31 -15.35 -3.44 19.38
N LYS A 32 -15.36 -2.59 20.41
CA LYS A 32 -14.45 -1.43 20.52
C LYS A 32 -12.99 -1.87 20.68
N LEU A 33 -12.73 -2.88 21.52
CA LEU A 33 -11.41 -3.40 21.79
C LEU A 33 -10.77 -3.98 20.52
N VAL A 34 -11.52 -4.80 19.78
CA VAL A 34 -11.06 -5.36 18.50
C VAL A 34 -10.74 -4.24 17.51
N LYS A 35 -11.62 -3.24 17.37
CA LYS A 35 -11.37 -2.08 16.50
C LYS A 35 -10.07 -1.35 16.86
N MET A 36 -9.80 -1.16 18.14
CA MET A 36 -8.57 -0.47 18.58
C MET A 36 -7.32 -1.34 18.40
N LYS A 37 -7.38 -2.65 18.71
CA LYS A 37 -6.29 -3.59 18.46
C LYS A 37 -5.93 -3.65 16.98
N THR A 38 -6.91 -3.82 16.10
CA THR A 38 -6.71 -3.87 14.64
C THR A 38 -6.24 -2.52 14.09
N ARG A 39 -6.79 -1.40 14.56
CA ARG A 39 -6.29 -0.06 14.22
C ARG A 39 -4.83 0.14 14.62
N ARG A 40 -4.43 -0.30 15.81
CA ARG A 40 -3.04 -0.23 16.28
C ARG A 40 -2.11 -1.05 15.38
N ILE A 41 -2.48 -2.28 15.05
CA ILE A 41 -1.72 -3.13 14.11
C ILE A 41 -1.56 -2.42 12.75
N PHE A 42 -2.65 -1.85 12.23
CA PHE A 42 -2.62 -1.09 10.98
C PHE A 42 -1.68 0.11 11.06
N LEU A 43 -1.76 0.92 12.11
CA LEU A 43 -0.88 2.08 12.31
C LEU A 43 0.60 1.69 12.45
N LEU A 44 0.89 0.60 13.17
CA LEU A 44 2.25 0.05 13.30
C LEU A 44 2.79 -0.40 11.95
N LYS A 45 1.97 -1.09 11.14
CA LYS A 45 2.34 -1.47 9.77
C LYS A 45 2.56 -0.23 8.89
N CYS A 46 1.73 0.80 9.00
CA CYS A 46 1.94 2.05 8.28
C CYS A 46 3.27 2.72 8.69
N LYS A 47 3.59 2.76 9.98
CA LYS A 47 4.86 3.29 10.49
C LYS A 47 6.06 2.51 9.95
N HIS A 48 6.01 1.18 10.02
CA HIS A 48 7.10 0.31 9.57
C HIS A 48 7.35 0.43 8.06
N ASN A 49 6.30 0.46 7.25
CA ASN A 49 6.39 0.60 5.79
C ASN A 49 6.48 2.07 5.33
N GLN A 50 6.62 3.04 6.24
CA GLN A 50 6.62 4.49 5.94
C GLN A 50 5.42 4.96 5.09
N LEU A 51 4.26 4.31 5.23
CA LEU A 51 3.04 4.64 4.50
C LEU A 51 2.24 5.70 5.25
N CYS A 52 1.70 6.68 4.52
CA CYS A 52 0.76 7.65 5.07
C CYS A 52 -0.67 7.10 5.04
N PRO A 53 -1.35 6.94 6.18
CA PRO A 53 -2.76 6.57 6.19
C PRO A 53 -3.63 7.59 5.44
N ARG A 54 -4.61 7.14 4.65
CA ARG A 54 -5.47 8.03 3.85
C ARG A 54 -6.15 9.14 4.66
N PHE A 55 -6.55 8.86 5.91
CA PHE A 55 -7.20 9.85 6.77
C PHE A 55 -6.25 10.93 7.33
N LEU A 56 -4.92 10.73 7.20
CA LEU A 56 -3.90 11.75 7.49
C LEU A 56 -3.38 12.44 6.23
N LYS A 57 -3.84 12.02 5.04
CA LYS A 57 -3.42 12.61 3.78
C LYS A 57 -4.08 13.98 3.63
N MET A 58 -3.31 15.04 3.87
CA MET A 58 -3.78 16.41 3.66
C MET A 58 -3.88 16.73 2.17
N LYS A 59 -4.93 17.47 1.80
CA LYS A 59 -5.12 17.95 0.42
C LYS A 59 -4.21 19.16 0.19
N THR A 60 -3.03 18.94 -0.38
CA THR A 60 -2.06 20.01 -0.68
C THR A 60 -2.11 20.49 -2.12
N LYS A 61 -3.09 20.03 -2.92
CA LYS A 61 -3.20 20.30 -4.37
C LYS A 61 -3.26 21.78 -4.74
N HIS A 62 -3.64 22.65 -3.81
CA HIS A 62 -3.77 24.09 -4.04
C HIS A 62 -2.52 24.90 -3.65
N ILE A 63 -1.51 24.24 -3.08
CA ILE A 63 -0.27 24.89 -2.65
C ILE A 63 0.74 24.80 -3.78
N VAL A 64 0.86 25.87 -4.56
CA VAL A 64 1.84 25.99 -5.63
C VAL A 64 3.03 26.78 -5.08
N PHE A 65 4.21 26.18 -5.11
CA PHE A 65 5.46 26.85 -4.75
C PHE A 65 6.17 27.25 -6.04
N SER A 66 6.53 28.53 -6.15
CA SER A 66 7.40 29.02 -7.22
C SER A 66 8.87 28.62 -6.99
N ASP A 67 9.30 28.55 -5.73
CA ASP A 67 10.64 28.12 -5.32
C ASP A 67 10.68 26.62 -4.97
N THR A 68 11.58 25.88 -5.61
CA THR A 68 11.82 24.46 -5.38
C THR A 68 12.34 24.18 -3.96
N ARG A 69 13.16 25.07 -3.39
CA ARG A 69 13.68 24.92 -2.02
C ARG A 69 12.58 25.04 -0.97
N LEU A 70 11.63 25.94 -1.19
CA LEU A 70 10.48 26.13 -0.31
C LEU A 70 9.54 24.92 -0.38
N SER A 71 9.29 24.40 -1.59
CA SER A 71 8.55 23.15 -1.82
C SER A 71 9.16 21.98 -1.05
N GLU A 72 10.49 21.84 -1.10
CA GLU A 72 11.18 20.76 -0.41
C GLU A 72 11.13 20.89 1.12
N LYS A 73 11.31 22.12 1.66
CA LYS A 73 11.15 22.40 3.09
C LYS A 73 9.74 22.07 3.56
N PHE A 74 8.72 22.45 2.79
CA PHE A 74 7.33 22.14 3.09
C PHE A 74 7.07 20.62 3.10
N ARG A 75 7.55 19.89 2.08
CA ARG A 75 7.44 18.42 2.03
C ARG A 75 8.07 17.76 3.26
N LYS A 76 9.29 18.16 3.62
CA LYS A 76 10.00 17.64 4.81
C LYS A 76 9.23 17.93 6.11
N ALA A 77 8.67 19.13 6.25
CA ALA A 77 7.85 19.49 7.41
C ALA A 77 6.57 18.64 7.47
N MET A 78 5.88 18.47 6.34
CA MET A 78 4.68 17.63 6.22
C MET A 78 4.95 16.17 6.58
N GLU A 79 6.05 15.59 6.09
CA GLU A 79 6.42 14.22 6.46
C GLU A 79 6.72 14.07 7.96
N ARG A 80 7.41 15.06 8.57
CA ARG A 80 7.63 15.08 10.02
C ARG A 80 6.31 15.15 10.79
N PHE A 81 5.41 16.03 10.38
CA PHE A 81 4.08 16.16 10.96
C PHE A 81 3.28 14.84 10.88
N ILE A 82 3.25 14.20 9.71
CA ILE A 82 2.56 12.91 9.50
C ILE A 82 3.17 11.84 10.41
N ARG A 83 4.50 11.70 10.43
CA ARG A 83 5.20 10.71 11.29
C ARG A 83 4.88 10.94 12.76
N HIS A 84 4.92 12.17 13.22
CA HIS A 84 4.60 12.52 14.61
C HIS A 84 3.15 12.18 14.95
N THR A 85 2.22 12.54 14.07
CA THR A 85 0.78 12.25 14.24
C THR A 85 0.50 10.74 14.27
N VAL A 86 1.17 9.95 13.43
CA VAL A 86 1.06 8.48 13.47
C VAL A 86 1.54 7.93 14.82
N ASN A 87 2.65 8.43 15.35
CA ASN A 87 3.14 8.02 16.68
C ASN A 87 2.15 8.37 17.79
N LEU A 88 1.57 9.58 17.77
CA LEU A 88 0.55 9.99 18.74
C LEU A 88 -0.68 9.06 18.69
N LEU A 89 -1.15 8.72 17.49
CA LEU A 89 -2.28 7.79 17.32
C LEU A 89 -1.96 6.38 17.80
N ILE A 90 -0.71 5.90 17.63
CA ILE A 90 -0.29 4.60 18.17
C ILE A 90 -0.34 4.62 19.71
N THR A 91 0.15 5.69 20.33
CA THR A 91 0.13 5.85 21.79
C THR A 91 -1.30 5.97 22.32
N ASP A 92 -2.14 6.77 21.69
CA ASP A 92 -3.56 6.92 22.06
C ASP A 92 -4.32 5.59 21.93
N THR A 93 -4.14 4.87 20.81
CA THR A 93 -4.76 3.54 20.65
C THR A 93 -4.27 2.53 21.68
N ALA A 94 -3.00 2.57 22.09
CA ALA A 94 -2.50 1.72 23.18
C ALA A 94 -3.18 2.03 24.52
N LYS A 95 -3.31 3.32 24.88
CA LYS A 95 -4.03 3.74 26.11
C LYS A 95 -5.49 3.30 26.10
N GLN A 96 -6.17 3.45 24.96
CA GLN A 96 -7.57 3.03 24.81
C GLN A 96 -7.73 1.51 24.91
N ILE A 97 -6.80 0.72 24.35
CA ILE A 97 -6.79 -0.74 24.51
C ILE A 97 -6.70 -1.13 25.98
N ASN A 98 -5.77 -0.52 26.73
CA ASN A 98 -5.60 -0.82 28.15
C ASN A 98 -6.86 -0.48 28.95
N LYS A 99 -7.45 0.72 28.74
CA LYS A 99 -8.70 1.11 29.40
C LYS A 99 -9.85 0.15 29.10
N LEU A 100 -9.99 -0.26 27.83
CA LEU A 100 -11.02 -1.21 27.42
C LEU A 100 -10.75 -2.62 27.96
N GLY A 101 -9.48 -3.02 28.11
CA GLY A 101 -9.07 -4.27 28.74
C GLY A 101 -9.54 -4.34 30.19
N VAL A 102 -9.20 -3.33 31.00
CA VAL A 102 -9.66 -3.22 32.40
C VAL A 102 -11.18 -3.20 32.50
N THR A 103 -11.86 -2.48 31.60
CA THR A 103 -13.34 -2.46 31.56
C THR A 103 -13.89 -3.85 31.28
N MET A 104 -13.26 -4.61 30.37
CA MET A 104 -13.68 -5.96 30.02
C MET A 104 -13.46 -6.93 31.19
N GLU A 105 -12.31 -6.87 31.85
CA GLU A 105 -11.99 -7.67 33.04
C GLU A 105 -13.01 -7.46 34.15
N ASN A 106 -13.37 -6.20 34.43
CA ASN A 106 -14.39 -5.89 35.43
C ASN A 106 -15.77 -6.47 35.08
N ILE A 107 -16.16 -6.43 33.80
CA ILE A 107 -17.43 -7.01 33.35
C ILE A 107 -17.40 -8.54 33.46
N LEU A 108 -16.30 -9.18 33.06
CA LEU A 108 -16.15 -10.62 33.16
C LEU A 108 -16.14 -11.10 34.61
N LYS A 109 -15.45 -10.38 35.50
CA LYS A 109 -15.45 -10.66 36.93
C LYS A 109 -16.86 -10.54 37.53
N PHE A 110 -17.60 -9.49 37.17
CA PHE A 110 -18.99 -9.36 37.60
C PHE A 110 -19.86 -10.54 37.13
N ILE A 111 -19.68 -11.02 35.89
CA ILE A 111 -20.38 -12.20 35.38
C ILE A 111 -19.98 -13.46 36.17
N GLU A 112 -18.71 -13.62 36.50
CA GLU A 112 -18.23 -14.74 37.34
C GLU A 112 -18.82 -14.71 38.76
N ASP A 113 -18.88 -13.54 39.39
CA ASP A 113 -19.34 -13.37 40.76
C ASP A 113 -20.87 -13.55 40.90
N ASN A 114 -21.63 -13.37 39.80
CA ASN A 114 -23.11 -13.35 39.83
C ASN A 114 -23.77 -14.51 39.06
N GLU A 115 -23.04 -15.27 38.24
CA GLU A 115 -23.59 -16.42 37.51
C GLU A 115 -23.06 -17.76 38.02
N THR A 116 -23.78 -18.83 37.68
CA THR A 116 -23.25 -20.18 37.89
C THR A 116 -21.98 -20.40 37.06
N PRO A 117 -21.00 -21.20 37.54
CA PRO A 117 -19.75 -21.45 36.83
C PRO A 117 -19.96 -21.93 35.39
N HIS A 118 -20.98 -22.75 35.16
CA HIS A 118 -21.33 -23.26 33.84
C HIS A 118 -21.81 -22.13 32.90
N ARG A 119 -22.73 -21.26 33.35
CA ARG A 119 -23.21 -20.13 32.55
C ARG A 119 -22.13 -19.09 32.28
N SER A 120 -21.32 -18.76 33.28
CA SER A 120 -20.18 -17.84 33.12
C SER A 120 -19.20 -18.35 32.05
N THR A 121 -18.92 -19.66 32.06
CA THR A 121 -18.07 -20.29 31.04
C THR A 121 -18.66 -20.16 29.64
N ILE A 122 -19.97 -20.43 29.46
CA ILE A 122 -20.65 -20.27 28.16
C ILE A 122 -20.55 -18.83 27.65
N ILE A 123 -20.84 -17.85 28.50
CA ILE A 123 -20.80 -16.42 28.14
C ILE A 123 -19.39 -15.99 27.72
N LYS A 124 -18.36 -16.40 28.47
CA LYS A 124 -16.95 -16.13 28.13
C LYS A 124 -16.57 -16.73 26.78
N THR A 125 -16.98 -17.96 26.51
CA THR A 125 -16.72 -18.64 25.23
C THR A 125 -17.36 -17.87 24.08
N GLU A 126 -18.63 -17.47 24.19
CA GLU A 126 -19.32 -16.71 23.14
C GLU A 126 -18.65 -15.34 22.90
N ILE A 127 -18.24 -14.66 23.97
CA ILE A 127 -17.50 -13.40 23.89
C ILE A 127 -16.18 -13.58 23.14
N ASN A 128 -15.44 -14.65 23.43
CA ASN A 128 -14.16 -14.97 22.78
C ASN A 128 -14.34 -15.34 21.31
N GLU A 129 -15.35 -16.13 20.97
CA GLU A 129 -15.69 -16.44 19.58
C GLU A 129 -16.02 -15.17 18.79
N ARG A 130 -16.86 -14.29 19.36
CA ARG A 130 -17.16 -12.99 18.75
C ARG A 130 -15.92 -12.13 18.59
N PHE A 131 -15.03 -12.11 19.58
CA PHE A 131 -13.76 -11.40 19.52
C PHE A 131 -12.93 -11.89 18.33
N ASN A 132 -12.72 -13.20 18.21
CA ASN A 132 -11.93 -13.81 17.14
C ASN A 132 -12.54 -13.55 15.76
N ASN A 133 -13.86 -13.71 15.63
CA ASN A 133 -14.60 -13.45 14.39
C ASN A 133 -14.47 -11.99 13.94
N LEU A 134 -14.62 -11.04 14.86
CA LEU A 134 -14.44 -9.61 14.56
C LEU A 134 -12.99 -9.29 14.22
N MET A 135 -12.03 -9.89 14.93
CA MET A 135 -10.60 -9.66 14.73
C MET A 135 -10.19 -10.08 13.32
N SER A 136 -10.63 -11.26 12.87
CA SER A 136 -10.41 -11.77 11.51
C SER A 136 -10.98 -10.80 10.46
N ARG A 137 -12.27 -10.45 10.54
CA ARG A 137 -12.94 -9.54 9.59
C ARG A 137 -12.24 -8.18 9.48
N TYR A 138 -11.86 -7.60 10.62
CA TYR A 138 -11.17 -6.30 10.62
C TYR A 138 -9.73 -6.41 10.13
N SER A 139 -9.03 -7.51 10.44
CA SER A 139 -7.68 -7.77 9.92
C SER A 139 -7.68 -7.80 8.39
N ASP A 140 -8.59 -8.55 7.77
CA ASP A 140 -8.71 -8.63 6.30
C ASP A 140 -8.98 -7.28 5.67
N THR A 141 -9.88 -6.50 6.28
CA THR A 141 -10.19 -5.14 5.83
C THR A 141 -8.95 -4.25 5.89
N HIS A 142 -8.16 -4.34 6.96
CA HIS A 142 -6.94 -3.56 7.12
C HIS A 142 -5.80 -4.03 6.20
N THR A 143 -5.70 -5.32 5.91
CA THR A 143 -4.77 -5.87 4.92
C THR A 143 -5.09 -5.34 3.52
N LYS A 144 -6.37 -5.34 3.12
CA LYS A 144 -6.81 -4.73 1.86
C LYS A 144 -6.45 -3.24 1.81
N LYS A 145 -6.73 -2.48 2.88
CA LYS A 145 -6.36 -1.05 2.97
C LYS A 145 -4.85 -0.83 2.85
N LEU A 146 -4.04 -1.69 3.46
CA LEU A 146 -2.58 -1.58 3.40
C LEU A 146 -2.05 -1.86 1.99
N ASN A 147 -2.59 -2.87 1.31
CA ASN A 147 -2.21 -3.20 -0.06
C ASN A 147 -2.56 -2.05 -1.02
N ILE A 148 -3.75 -1.45 -0.86
CA ILE A 148 -4.13 -0.27 -1.62
C ILE A 148 -3.16 0.90 -1.37
N LEU A 149 -2.79 1.16 -0.11
CA LEU A 149 -1.81 2.20 0.22
C LEU A 149 -0.43 1.93 -0.39
N ARG A 150 0.00 0.66 -0.45
CA ARG A 150 1.26 0.28 -1.09
C ARG A 150 1.24 0.55 -2.60
N LEU A 151 0.15 0.18 -3.27
CA LEU A 151 -0.05 0.47 -4.68
C LEU A 151 -0.05 1.99 -4.94
N GLU A 152 -0.80 2.76 -4.14
CA GLU A 152 -0.85 4.22 -4.27
C GLU A 152 0.52 4.88 -4.03
N ASN A 153 1.30 4.41 -3.06
CA ASN A 153 2.64 4.95 -2.84
C ASN A 153 3.60 4.59 -3.97
N ASN A 154 3.51 3.37 -4.52
CA ASN A 154 4.29 2.95 -5.69
C ASN A 154 3.91 3.74 -6.95
N ASP A 155 2.65 4.12 -7.11
CA ASP A 155 2.20 4.96 -8.22
C ASP A 155 2.58 6.44 -8.02
N ASN A 156 2.67 6.93 -6.77
CA ASN A 156 3.15 8.28 -6.48
C ASN A 156 4.69 8.40 -6.53
N THR A 157 5.47 7.36 -6.22
CA THR A 157 6.91 7.34 -6.52
C THR A 157 7.16 7.28 -8.02
N LYS A 158 6.28 6.65 -8.81
CA LYS A 158 6.31 6.74 -10.27
C LYS A 158 5.97 8.14 -10.80
N GLN A 159 5.22 8.96 -10.06
CA GLN A 159 4.96 10.36 -10.45
C GLN A 159 6.01 11.36 -9.94
N MET A 160 6.74 11.07 -8.85
CA MET A 160 7.80 11.94 -8.32
C MET A 160 9.18 11.76 -8.95
N ASN A 161 9.38 10.70 -9.75
CA ASN A 161 10.53 10.59 -10.66
C ASN A 161 10.19 11.15 -12.06
N THR A 162 9.55 12.31 -12.11
CA THR A 162 9.33 13.08 -13.34
C THR A 162 10.59 13.89 -13.71
N SER A 163 11.69 13.17 -13.93
CA SER A 163 12.81 13.63 -14.76
C SER A 163 13.74 12.47 -15.18
N GLY A 164 13.23 11.24 -15.38
CA GLY A 164 14.11 10.17 -15.88
C GLY A 164 13.54 8.78 -16.16
N GLU A 165 12.36 8.40 -15.69
CA GLU A 165 11.82 7.05 -15.95
C GLU A 165 10.44 7.11 -16.60
N LEU A 166 10.43 7.46 -17.89
CA LEU A 166 9.27 7.31 -18.75
C LEU A 166 9.10 5.82 -19.13
N PHE A 167 7.93 5.27 -18.79
CA PHE A 167 7.30 4.07 -19.36
C PHE A 167 8.07 2.73 -19.28
N LYS A 168 7.96 2.03 -18.14
CA LYS A 168 8.01 0.56 -18.16
C LYS A 168 6.69 0.00 -18.70
N SER A 169 6.57 -0.02 -20.02
CA SER A 169 5.73 -0.99 -20.75
C SER A 169 6.66 -2.08 -21.29
N SER A 170 7.30 -2.82 -20.37
CA SER A 170 8.01 -4.05 -20.70
C SER A 170 7.00 -5.19 -20.69
N ILE A 171 6.86 -5.90 -21.81
CA ILE A 171 6.12 -7.16 -21.84
C ILE A 171 7.08 -8.24 -21.36
N GLU A 172 6.85 -8.76 -20.15
CA GLU A 172 7.59 -9.91 -19.63
C GLU A 172 6.95 -11.19 -20.16
N ASN A 173 7.76 -12.05 -20.81
CA ASN A 173 7.31 -13.36 -21.24
C ASN A 173 7.33 -14.32 -20.04
N TYR A 174 6.16 -14.60 -19.47
CA TYR A 174 6.01 -15.57 -18.37
C TYR A 174 5.97 -17.03 -18.84
N THR A 175 6.09 -17.29 -20.14
CA THR A 175 6.22 -18.65 -20.67
C THR A 175 7.69 -18.99 -20.86
N SER A 176 8.06 -20.26 -20.61
CA SER A 176 9.39 -20.80 -20.90
C SER A 176 9.67 -20.98 -22.40
N MET A 177 8.81 -20.44 -23.27
CA MET A 177 8.88 -20.59 -24.72
C MET A 177 9.64 -19.41 -25.32
N VAL A 178 10.67 -19.70 -26.13
CA VAL A 178 11.41 -18.67 -26.88
C VAL A 178 10.48 -18.08 -27.94
N LEU A 179 10.30 -16.76 -27.93
CA LEU A 179 9.44 -16.07 -28.89
C LEU A 179 10.02 -16.18 -30.31
N PRO A 180 9.23 -16.57 -31.32
CA PRO A 180 9.65 -16.55 -32.71
C PRO A 180 10.07 -15.15 -33.18
N THR A 181 11.04 -15.08 -34.10
CA THR A 181 11.70 -13.83 -34.54
C THR A 181 10.74 -12.81 -35.18
N TYR A 182 9.67 -13.27 -35.84
CA TYR A 182 8.69 -12.36 -36.44
C TYR A 182 7.80 -11.68 -35.38
N LEU A 183 7.55 -12.36 -34.26
CA LEU A 183 6.77 -11.85 -33.13
C LEU A 183 7.57 -10.81 -32.36
N THR A 184 8.87 -11.03 -32.15
CA THR A 184 9.74 -10.02 -31.54
C THR A 184 9.86 -8.77 -32.41
N GLN A 185 9.98 -8.91 -33.73
CA GLN A 185 9.98 -7.77 -34.65
C GLN A 185 8.66 -6.99 -34.61
N THR A 186 7.52 -7.69 -34.58
CA THR A 186 6.19 -7.05 -34.54
C THR A 186 5.97 -6.29 -33.23
N LEU A 187 6.38 -6.88 -32.11
CA LEU A 187 6.30 -6.25 -30.79
C LEU A 187 7.25 -5.05 -30.66
N ALA A 188 8.45 -5.12 -31.25
CA ALA A 188 9.41 -4.02 -31.27
C ALA A 188 8.98 -2.82 -32.14
N LEU A 189 8.09 -3.03 -33.12
CA LEU A 189 7.52 -1.95 -33.93
C LEU A 189 6.43 -1.14 -33.18
N GLY A 190 5.88 -1.68 -32.10
CA GLY A 190 4.89 -0.96 -31.28
C GLY A 190 5.54 0.18 -30.50
N ALA A 191 4.95 1.38 -30.57
CA ALA A 191 5.47 2.64 -30.00
C ALA A 191 5.69 2.66 -28.47
N LYS A 192 5.58 1.52 -27.77
CA LYS A 192 5.61 1.42 -26.31
C LYS A 192 6.40 0.22 -25.77
N PHE A 193 7.04 -0.61 -26.59
CA PHE A 193 7.65 -1.85 -26.09
C PHE A 193 9.13 -1.91 -26.45
N ALA A 194 9.99 -2.04 -25.43
CA ALA A 194 11.39 -2.40 -25.60
C ALA A 194 11.53 -3.89 -25.29
N ILE A 195 12.12 -4.65 -26.21
CA ILE A 195 12.44 -6.06 -26.00
C ILE A 195 13.94 -6.13 -25.70
N GLU A 196 14.32 -6.71 -24.57
CA GLU A 196 15.73 -6.99 -24.29
C GLU A 196 16.22 -8.03 -25.29
N ASN A 197 16.90 -7.57 -26.34
CA ASN A 197 17.54 -8.46 -27.30
C ASN A 197 18.76 -9.11 -26.65
N ASN A 198 18.73 -10.43 -26.48
CA ASN A 198 19.81 -11.22 -25.87
C ASN A 198 21.10 -11.30 -26.72
N ASP A 199 21.14 -10.67 -27.90
CA ASP A 199 22.33 -10.65 -28.77
C ASP A 199 23.13 -9.35 -28.61
N HIS A 200 24.16 -9.39 -27.76
CA HIS A 200 25.10 -8.29 -27.48
C HIS A 200 25.93 -7.78 -28.68
N LYS A 201 25.71 -8.29 -29.90
CA LYS A 201 26.50 -7.93 -31.10
C LYS A 201 25.84 -6.88 -32.00
N MET A 202 24.53 -6.67 -31.91
CA MET A 202 23.80 -5.74 -32.77
C MET A 202 23.43 -4.46 -31.99
N ILE A 203 23.68 -3.27 -32.57
CA ILE A 203 23.20 -2.02 -31.99
C ILE A 203 21.67 -2.06 -32.02
N PRO A 204 20.96 -1.91 -30.89
CA PRO A 204 19.50 -2.00 -30.84
C PRO A 204 18.88 -0.70 -31.38
N ILE A 205 19.00 -0.48 -32.70
CA ILE A 205 18.56 0.73 -33.39
C ILE A 205 17.07 0.98 -33.15
N HIS A 206 16.25 -0.07 -33.20
CA HIS A 206 14.81 0.03 -33.02
C HIS A 206 14.43 0.47 -31.58
N ASP A 207 15.13 -0.04 -30.56
CA ASP A 207 14.90 0.38 -29.18
C ASP A 207 15.32 1.83 -28.95
N ILE A 208 16.43 2.26 -29.54
CA ILE A 208 16.91 3.64 -29.43
C ILE A 208 15.89 4.60 -30.07
N LEU A 209 15.41 4.28 -31.27
CA LEU A 209 14.40 5.09 -31.95
C LEU A 209 13.08 5.12 -31.18
N ALA A 210 12.60 3.99 -30.69
CA ALA A 210 11.37 3.92 -29.88
C ALA A 210 11.49 4.74 -28.60
N ARG A 211 12.64 4.70 -27.91
CA ARG A 211 12.92 5.50 -26.72
C ARG A 211 12.98 7.00 -27.01
N VAL A 212 13.59 7.37 -28.14
CA VAL A 212 13.66 8.77 -28.58
C VAL A 212 12.27 9.29 -28.92
N GLU A 213 11.48 8.53 -29.69
CA GLU A 213 10.09 8.90 -30.03
C GLU A 213 9.22 9.07 -28.77
N ALA A 214 9.32 8.14 -27.81
CA ALA A 214 8.62 8.26 -26.52
C ALA A 214 9.06 9.49 -25.70
N GLY A 215 10.32 9.91 -25.84
CA GLY A 215 10.87 11.08 -25.15
C GLY A 215 10.48 12.42 -25.79
N ILE A 216 10.31 12.47 -27.11
CA ILE A 216 10.01 13.72 -27.85
C ILE A 216 8.52 13.99 -28.02
N ASP A 217 7.64 13.02 -27.73
CA ASP A 217 6.19 13.09 -27.95
C ASP A 217 5.51 14.34 -27.32
N ARG A 218 6.10 14.90 -26.25
CA ARG A 218 5.59 16.10 -25.55
C ARG A 218 6.18 17.43 -26.02
N LEU A 219 7.12 17.42 -26.96
CA LEU A 219 7.77 18.62 -27.50
C LEU A 219 6.98 19.20 -28.69
N SER A 220 7.27 20.46 -29.05
CA SER A 220 6.72 21.06 -30.28
C SER A 220 7.27 20.36 -31.53
N ALA A 221 6.49 20.31 -32.61
CA ALA A 221 6.82 19.57 -33.83
C ALA A 221 8.20 19.95 -34.43
N ASN A 222 8.60 21.22 -34.35
CA ASN A 222 9.91 21.68 -34.81
C ASN A 222 11.06 21.05 -33.98
N ASN A 223 10.91 21.05 -32.66
CA ASN A 223 11.91 20.46 -31.76
C ASN A 223 11.96 18.92 -31.88
N GLN A 224 10.80 18.28 -32.13
CA GLN A 224 10.76 16.84 -32.41
C GLN A 224 11.57 16.47 -33.65
N ASN A 225 11.39 17.21 -34.75
CA ASN A 225 12.07 16.93 -36.01
C ASN A 225 13.59 17.20 -35.93
N ASP A 226 14.01 18.26 -35.24
CA ASP A 226 15.43 18.52 -35.01
C ASP A 226 16.11 17.40 -34.23
N ILE A 227 15.44 16.86 -33.20
CA ILE A 227 15.95 15.75 -32.40
C ILE A 227 15.98 14.46 -33.23
N ARG A 228 14.93 14.16 -34.01
CA ARG A 228 14.91 13.01 -34.94
C ARG A 228 16.09 13.06 -35.90
N MET A 229 16.34 14.21 -36.51
CA MET A 229 17.44 14.39 -37.47
C MET A 229 18.81 14.20 -36.82
N LYS A 230 19.03 14.76 -35.61
CA LYS A 230 20.29 14.57 -34.87
C LYS A 230 20.51 13.11 -34.50
N VAL A 231 19.49 12.43 -34.00
CA VAL A 231 19.58 11.00 -33.61
C VAL A 231 19.86 10.12 -34.82
N LEU A 232 19.19 10.35 -35.95
CA LEU A 232 19.45 9.63 -37.20
C LEU A 232 20.87 9.85 -37.71
N GLN A 233 21.39 11.08 -37.64
CA GLN A 233 22.77 11.38 -38.02
C GLN A 233 23.78 10.66 -37.12
N THR A 234 23.61 10.72 -35.80
CA THR A 234 24.50 10.04 -34.84
C THR A 234 24.49 8.53 -35.01
N LEU A 235 23.30 7.92 -35.19
CA LEU A 235 23.17 6.49 -35.45
C LEU A 235 23.85 6.08 -36.75
N ASN A 236 23.67 6.85 -37.83
CA ASN A 236 24.31 6.55 -39.11
C ASN A 236 25.84 6.67 -39.05
N THR A 237 26.38 7.62 -38.28
CA THR A 237 27.82 7.75 -38.06
C THR A 237 28.38 6.55 -37.30
N HIS A 238 27.75 6.14 -36.19
CA HIS A 238 28.18 4.97 -35.43
C HIS A 238 28.03 3.65 -36.18
N ILE A 239 26.99 3.50 -37.03
CA ILE A 239 26.87 2.33 -37.91
C ILE A 239 28.03 2.28 -38.91
N LYS A 240 28.44 3.42 -39.47
CA LYS A 240 29.59 3.50 -40.38
C LYS A 240 30.90 3.19 -39.66
N GLU A 241 31.09 3.66 -38.43
CA GLU A 241 32.28 3.39 -37.61
C GLU A 241 32.40 1.90 -37.25
N LYS A 242 31.33 1.28 -36.74
CA LYS A 242 31.34 -0.17 -36.46
C LYS A 242 31.58 -1.02 -37.72
N ARG A 243 31.08 -0.60 -38.89
CA ARG A 243 31.38 -1.28 -40.16
C ARG A 243 32.85 -1.18 -40.53
N LYS A 244 33.53 -0.06 -40.23
CA LYS A 244 34.97 0.11 -40.46
C LYS A 244 35.79 -0.75 -39.50
N GLU A 245 35.43 -0.79 -38.21
CA GLU A 245 36.10 -1.63 -37.20
C GLU A 245 35.99 -3.13 -37.52
N ASN A 246 34.82 -3.59 -37.95
CA ASN A 246 34.60 -4.99 -38.38
C ASN A 246 35.35 -5.34 -39.68
N LYS A 247 35.64 -4.35 -40.53
CA LYS A 247 36.45 -4.54 -41.74
C LYS A 247 37.94 -4.61 -41.40
N ALA A 248 38.42 -3.77 -40.48
CA ALA A 248 39.80 -3.77 -40.00
C ALA A 248 40.17 -5.08 -39.28
N THR A 249 39.31 -5.57 -38.39
CA THR A 249 39.52 -6.86 -37.68
C THR A 249 39.55 -8.08 -38.60
N ARG A 250 38.84 -8.06 -39.74
CA ARG A 250 38.95 -9.09 -40.78
C ARG A 250 40.25 -9.01 -41.59
N THR A 251 40.93 -7.87 -41.61
CA THR A 251 42.17 -7.68 -42.40
C THR A 251 43.41 -8.07 -41.59
N THR A 252 43.33 -8.05 -40.26
CA THR A 252 44.40 -8.48 -39.34
C THR A 252 44.40 -9.99 -39.02
N LEU A 253 43.42 -10.73 -39.54
CA LEU A 253 43.26 -12.18 -39.37
C LEU A 253 43.59 -12.99 -40.64
N ASN A 254 44.12 -12.31 -41.67
CA ASN A 254 44.65 -12.93 -42.90
C ASN A 254 46.16 -12.68 -43.00
#